data_AF-A0A9X4XJ15-F1
#
_entry.id   AF-A0A9X4XJ15-F1
#
_cell.length_a   1.000
_cell.length_b   1.000
_cell.length_c   1.000
_cell.angle_alpha   90.00
_cell.angle_beta   90.00
_cell.angle_gamma   90.00
#
_symmetry.space_group_name_H-M   'P 1'
#
loop_
_entity.id
_entity.type
_entity.pdbx_description
1 polymer ?
#
loop_
_entity_poly.entity_id
_entity_poly.type
_entity_poly.pdbx_seq_one_letter_code
_entity_poly.pdbx_strand_id
1 'polypeptide(L)'
;MAAGPDTAFGLSAGLEPSYRAACAAAGLNDLVASFGLAELDRAILDALARLDQAPAFALVAANRIGLTTRPTPDLAGFDLDGFLRGLAPSPSIFVRHTVGMVDALTRAETLGHRLDDGLPESLEEVIEAYGHRHFKLKVSGDAGADINRLCGIAAVLDRISDPYVVTLDGNEQYQTVEAAVALWRRMGEEPRLARLVASTLHIEQPITRARALSEPVHALADLVPVEVDESDCDIDVFPRARALGYRGVSAKSCKGIYRALLNRARVAHWNAEERAAGRDGRFFMSAEDLTTQAGVAVQQDLALATLVGVRHVERNGHHYVDGMAGASEEEQARVLAAHPDLYARSHGRVRLAIRGGAVALGSLAAVPGLAVGAMPDWASMRPMPM
;
A
#
# COMPACT_ATOMS: atom_id res chain seq x y z
N MET A 1 -2.71 22.95 20.68
CA MET A 1 -3.81 23.01 19.70
C MET A 1 -4.99 22.27 20.29
N ALA A 2 -6.23 22.75 20.12
CA ALA A 2 -7.44 22.08 20.63
C ALA A 2 -8.53 22.12 19.56
N ALA A 3 -9.10 20.97 19.20
CA ALA A 3 -10.08 20.83 18.12
C ALA A 3 -11.53 21.08 18.58
N GLY A 4 -11.80 20.95 19.88
CA GLY A 4 -13.17 20.89 20.40
C GLY A 4 -13.88 19.57 20.06
N PRO A 5 -15.19 19.45 20.34
CA PRO A 5 -16.00 18.29 19.96
C PRO A 5 -16.37 18.33 18.47
N ASP A 6 -16.10 17.24 17.73
CA ASP A 6 -16.51 17.06 16.34
C ASP A 6 -16.56 15.56 16.00
N THR A 7 -16.98 15.23 14.78
CA THR A 7 -16.82 13.92 14.12
C THR A 7 -15.35 13.53 14.00
N ALA A 8 -15.06 12.24 13.82
CA ALA A 8 -13.69 11.74 13.69
C ALA A 8 -12.91 12.43 12.54
N PHE A 9 -13.55 12.62 11.39
CA PHE A 9 -12.99 13.38 10.28
C PHE A 9 -12.91 14.89 10.57
N GLY A 10 -13.94 15.47 11.22
CA GLY A 10 -13.97 16.88 11.60
C GLY A 10 -12.80 17.28 12.50
N LEU A 11 -12.43 16.42 13.45
CA LEU A 11 -11.24 16.60 14.30
C LEU A 11 -9.96 16.70 13.47
N SER A 12 -9.76 15.76 12.53
CA SER A 12 -8.62 15.78 11.61
C SER A 12 -8.60 17.06 10.77
N ALA A 13 -9.70 17.34 10.08
CA ALA A 13 -9.82 18.46 9.15
C ALA A 13 -9.70 19.83 9.83
N GLY A 14 -10.15 19.95 11.08
CA GLY A 14 -10.04 21.17 11.87
C GLY A 14 -8.62 21.42 12.40
N LEU A 15 -7.89 20.36 12.75
CA LEU A 15 -6.53 20.48 13.30
C LEU A 15 -5.46 20.62 12.23
N GLU A 16 -5.64 19.96 11.07
CA GLU A 16 -4.60 19.80 10.05
C GLU A 16 -3.87 21.12 9.68
N PRO A 17 -4.56 22.26 9.41
CA PRO A 17 -3.86 23.49 9.03
C PRO A 17 -2.91 24.00 10.12
N SER A 18 -3.37 24.00 11.38
CA SER A 18 -2.56 24.46 12.52
C SER A 18 -1.43 23.49 12.85
N TYR A 19 -1.68 22.19 12.71
CA TYR A 19 -0.70 21.14 12.95
C TYR A 19 0.42 21.19 11.89
N ARG A 20 0.07 21.32 10.61
CA ARG A 20 1.06 21.49 9.53
C ARG A 20 1.91 22.74 9.71
N ALA A 21 1.30 23.86 10.09
CA ALA A 21 2.05 25.09 10.40
C ALA A 21 3.05 24.89 11.55
N ALA A 22 2.66 24.14 12.60
CA ALA A 22 3.55 23.81 13.71
C ALA A 22 4.68 22.86 13.28
N CYS A 23 4.41 21.85 12.46
CA CYS A 23 5.42 20.96 11.88
C CYS A 23 6.43 21.74 11.02
N ALA A 24 5.95 22.63 10.16
CA ALA A 24 6.81 23.48 9.34
C ALA A 24 7.69 24.41 10.19
N ALA A 25 7.13 25.01 11.25
CA ALA A 25 7.89 25.81 12.20
C ALA A 25 8.96 25.00 12.96
N ALA A 26 8.75 23.70 13.11
CA ALA A 26 9.72 22.75 13.68
C ALA A 26 10.71 22.17 12.64
N GLY A 27 10.64 22.60 11.38
CA GLY A 27 11.52 22.10 10.30
C GLY A 27 11.19 20.69 9.81
N LEU A 28 9.99 20.16 10.13
CA LEU A 28 9.53 18.86 9.64
C LEU A 28 8.93 19.02 8.24
N ASN A 29 9.27 18.10 7.33
CA ASN A 29 8.68 18.09 5.99
C ASN A 29 7.22 17.60 5.99
N ASP A 30 6.50 17.84 4.90
CA ASP A 30 5.06 17.54 4.79
C ASP A 30 4.74 16.05 4.91
N LEU A 31 5.67 15.17 4.51
CA LEU A 31 5.48 13.73 4.64
C LEU A 31 5.52 13.30 6.10
N VAL A 32 6.47 13.84 6.88
CA VAL A 32 6.56 13.60 8.33
C VAL A 32 5.35 14.19 9.06
N ALA A 33 4.89 15.38 8.66
CA ALA A 33 3.66 15.94 9.20
C ALA A 33 2.46 15.02 8.90
N SER A 34 2.30 14.59 7.64
CA SER A 34 1.22 13.67 7.25
C SER A 34 1.23 12.39 8.09
N PHE A 35 2.41 11.87 8.42
CA PHE A 35 2.54 10.66 9.23
C PHE A 35 1.97 10.83 10.64
N GLY A 36 2.34 11.90 11.35
CA GLY A 36 1.86 12.13 12.71
C GLY A 36 0.34 12.31 12.81
N LEU A 37 -0.27 12.96 11.80
CA LEU A 37 -1.73 13.07 11.74
C LEU A 37 -2.40 11.71 11.44
N ALA A 38 -1.83 10.92 10.53
CA ALA A 38 -2.36 9.61 10.16
C ALA A 38 -2.39 8.61 11.34
N GLU A 39 -1.41 8.67 12.25
CA GLU A 39 -1.43 7.87 13.49
C GLU A 39 -2.64 8.21 14.37
N LEU A 40 -2.89 9.51 14.58
CA LEU A 40 -4.01 9.99 15.39
C LEU A 40 -5.35 9.63 14.76
N ASP A 41 -5.48 9.78 13.44
CA ASP A 41 -6.70 9.43 12.71
C ASP A 41 -7.08 7.96 12.88
N ARG A 42 -6.09 7.06 12.78
CA ARG A 42 -6.31 5.62 13.00
C ARG A 42 -6.70 5.32 14.45
N ALA A 43 -6.07 5.96 15.42
CA ALA A 43 -6.41 5.78 16.83
C ALA A 43 -7.84 6.28 17.15
N ILE A 44 -8.23 7.44 16.62
CA ILE A 44 -9.58 8.01 16.80
C ILE A 44 -10.62 7.12 16.11
N LEU A 45 -10.35 6.64 14.90
CA LEU A 45 -11.25 5.75 14.19
C LEU A 45 -11.42 4.40 14.91
N ASP A 46 -10.33 3.80 15.39
CA ASP A 46 -10.36 2.57 16.18
C ASP A 46 -11.18 2.77 17.47
N ALA A 47 -10.96 3.87 18.19
CA ALA A 47 -11.71 4.21 19.40
C ALA A 47 -13.20 4.41 19.12
N LEU A 48 -13.57 5.15 18.07
CA LEU A 48 -14.96 5.36 17.68
C LEU A 48 -15.64 4.03 17.32
N ALA A 49 -14.99 3.19 16.52
CA ALA A 49 -15.49 1.87 16.14
C ALA A 49 -15.68 0.95 17.37
N ARG A 50 -14.76 1.01 18.34
CA ARG A 50 -14.92 0.27 19.61
C ARG A 50 -16.07 0.82 20.46
N LEU A 51 -16.23 2.13 20.57
CA LEU A 51 -17.36 2.72 21.30
C LEU A 51 -18.71 2.31 20.70
N ASP A 52 -18.79 2.24 19.37
CA ASP A 52 -19.97 1.78 18.64
C ASP A 52 -20.12 0.25 18.62
N GLN A 53 -19.15 -0.50 19.18
CA GLN A 53 -19.09 -1.97 19.15
C GLN A 53 -19.24 -2.54 17.72
N ALA A 54 -18.64 -1.86 16.75
CA ALA A 54 -18.77 -2.16 15.34
C ALA A 54 -17.41 -2.16 14.63
N PRO A 55 -17.27 -2.92 13.52
CA PRO A 55 -16.08 -2.85 12.69
C PRO A 55 -16.00 -1.49 11.99
N ALA A 56 -14.80 -0.93 11.84
CA ALA A 56 -14.59 0.36 11.18
C ALA A 56 -15.19 0.43 9.76
N PHE A 57 -15.27 -0.71 9.05
CA PHE A 57 -15.95 -0.82 7.75
C PHE A 57 -17.40 -0.36 7.80
N ALA A 58 -18.15 -0.74 8.85
CA ALA A 58 -19.55 -0.35 9.01
C ALA A 58 -19.68 1.16 9.28
N LEU A 59 -18.75 1.73 10.06
CA LEU A 59 -18.71 3.17 10.32
C LEU A 59 -18.41 3.97 9.05
N VAL A 60 -17.47 3.51 8.21
CA VAL A 60 -17.17 4.13 6.92
C VAL A 60 -18.39 4.05 6.00
N ALA A 61 -18.99 2.86 5.85
CA ALA A 61 -20.14 2.66 4.96
C ALA A 61 -21.36 3.51 5.36
N ALA A 62 -21.59 3.69 6.66
CA ALA A 62 -22.65 4.56 7.19
C ALA A 62 -22.24 6.04 7.35
N ASN A 63 -21.03 6.40 6.90
CA ASN A 63 -20.39 7.69 7.11
C ASN A 63 -20.46 8.24 8.55
N ARG A 64 -20.41 7.35 9.55
CA ARG A 64 -20.37 7.73 10.98
C ARG A 64 -19.07 8.44 11.37
N ILE A 65 -18.04 8.32 10.52
CA ILE A 65 -16.79 9.06 10.65
C ILE A 65 -16.92 10.55 10.30
N GLY A 66 -18.01 10.96 9.63
CA GLY A 66 -18.26 12.35 9.24
C GLY A 66 -17.43 12.84 8.05
N LEU A 67 -17.05 11.96 7.13
CA LEU A 67 -16.27 12.33 5.95
C LEU A 67 -17.07 13.26 5.04
N THR A 68 -16.45 14.34 4.56
CA THR A 68 -17.07 15.29 3.62
C THR A 68 -16.14 15.60 2.46
N THR A 69 -16.68 16.05 1.34
CA THR A 69 -15.93 16.50 0.15
C THR A 69 -15.50 17.97 0.23
N ARG A 70 -15.72 18.65 1.36
CA ARG A 70 -15.36 20.07 1.54
C ARG A 70 -13.89 20.40 1.22
N PRO A 71 -12.88 19.59 1.58
CA PRO A 71 -11.49 19.87 1.20
C PRO A 71 -11.15 19.44 -0.23
N THR A 72 -12.11 18.92 -1.01
CA THR A 72 -11.89 18.38 -2.36
C THR A 72 -12.83 19.06 -3.35
N PRO A 73 -12.51 20.27 -3.84
CA PRO A 73 -13.35 20.99 -4.81
C PRO A 73 -13.59 20.19 -6.10
N ASP A 74 -12.63 19.32 -6.46
CA ASP A 74 -12.70 18.42 -7.60
C ASP A 74 -13.74 17.29 -7.46
N LEU A 75 -14.37 17.15 -6.28
CA LEU A 75 -15.49 16.25 -6.01
C LEU A 75 -16.82 17.01 -5.82
N ALA A 76 -16.94 18.23 -6.35
CA ALA A 76 -18.17 19.00 -6.28
C ALA A 76 -19.35 18.22 -6.88
N GLY A 77 -20.43 18.05 -6.10
CA GLY A 77 -21.63 17.31 -6.52
C GLY A 77 -21.49 15.78 -6.50
N PHE A 78 -20.36 15.23 -6.05
CA PHE A 78 -20.19 13.79 -5.88
C PHE A 78 -21.05 13.26 -4.72
N ASP A 79 -21.84 12.21 -4.96
CA ASP A 79 -22.61 11.51 -3.92
C ASP A 79 -21.68 10.66 -3.04
N LEU A 80 -21.02 11.31 -2.08
CA LEU A 80 -20.08 10.66 -1.17
C LEU A 80 -20.77 9.61 -0.29
N ASP A 81 -21.96 9.90 0.24
CA ASP A 81 -22.65 8.95 1.12
C ASP A 81 -23.10 7.71 0.36
N GLY A 82 -23.62 7.86 -0.86
CA GLY A 82 -23.94 6.72 -1.73
C GLY A 82 -22.70 5.92 -2.11
N PHE A 83 -21.60 6.59 -2.38
CA PHE A 83 -20.33 5.95 -2.65
C PHE A 83 -19.82 5.13 -1.46
N LEU A 84 -19.79 5.71 -0.26
CA LEU A 84 -19.32 5.05 0.96
C LEU A 84 -20.19 3.85 1.31
N ARG A 85 -21.52 3.95 1.19
CA ARG A 85 -22.45 2.82 1.38
C ARG A 85 -22.16 1.64 0.44
N GLY A 86 -21.60 1.91 -0.74
CA GLY A 86 -21.21 0.90 -1.72
C GLY A 86 -19.85 0.25 -1.46
N LEU A 87 -19.05 0.76 -0.51
CA LEU A 87 -17.77 0.15 -0.16
C LEU A 87 -18.00 -1.12 0.67
N ALA A 88 -17.35 -2.21 0.26
CA ALA A 88 -17.40 -3.48 0.96
C ALA A 88 -15.98 -4.04 1.09
N PRO A 89 -15.60 -4.58 2.27
CA PRO A 89 -14.35 -5.29 2.42
C PRO A 89 -14.35 -6.57 1.56
N SER A 90 -13.23 -6.81 0.90
CA SER A 90 -12.93 -8.03 0.17
C SER A 90 -12.59 -9.15 1.18
N PRO A 91 -13.08 -10.39 0.98
CA PRO A 91 -12.75 -11.51 1.85
C PRO A 91 -11.29 -11.97 1.71
N SER A 92 -10.58 -11.52 0.68
CA SER A 92 -9.18 -11.85 0.43
C SER A 92 -8.48 -10.76 -0.38
N ILE A 93 -7.17 -10.68 -0.27
CA ILE A 93 -6.35 -9.80 -1.12
C ILE A 93 -5.06 -10.52 -1.53
N PHE A 94 -4.62 -10.32 -2.77
CA PHE A 94 -3.33 -10.83 -3.21
C PHE A 94 -2.18 -10.02 -2.59
N VAL A 95 -1.12 -10.71 -2.21
CA VAL A 95 0.12 -10.09 -1.75
C VAL A 95 1.04 -9.90 -2.95
N ARG A 96 1.35 -8.64 -3.24
CA ARG A 96 2.36 -8.25 -4.21
C ARG A 96 3.72 -8.28 -3.52
N HIS A 97 4.52 -9.29 -3.82
CA HIS A 97 5.84 -9.48 -3.22
C HIS A 97 6.86 -8.54 -3.88
N THR A 98 7.56 -7.72 -3.09
CA THR A 98 8.64 -6.89 -3.63
C THR A 98 9.90 -7.70 -3.81
N VAL A 99 10.47 -7.63 -5.00
CA VAL A 99 11.80 -8.13 -5.34
C VAL A 99 12.75 -6.93 -5.39
N GLY A 100 13.57 -6.81 -4.35
CA GLY A 100 14.61 -5.81 -4.21
C GLY A 100 15.74 -5.98 -5.21
N MET A 101 16.61 -4.96 -5.29
CA MET A 101 17.74 -4.92 -6.21
C MET A 101 18.78 -6.02 -5.95
N VAL A 102 18.89 -6.46 -4.70
CA VAL A 102 19.92 -7.41 -4.23
C VAL A 102 19.35 -8.72 -3.68
N ASP A 103 18.03 -8.90 -3.71
CA ASP A 103 17.39 -10.12 -3.21
C ASP A 103 17.86 -11.34 -4.01
N ALA A 104 18.05 -12.47 -3.34
CA ALA A 104 18.42 -13.70 -4.03
C ALA A 104 17.26 -14.16 -4.93
N LEU A 105 17.55 -14.43 -6.21
CA LEU A 105 16.53 -14.90 -7.15
C LEU A 105 16.40 -16.42 -7.10
N THR A 106 17.52 -17.11 -6.95
CA THR A 106 17.59 -18.56 -6.97
C THR A 106 18.10 -19.13 -5.65
N ARG A 107 17.77 -20.40 -5.37
CA ARG A 107 18.30 -21.12 -4.21
C ARG A 107 19.82 -21.15 -4.19
N ALA A 108 20.45 -21.22 -5.36
CA ALA A 108 21.90 -21.25 -5.52
C ALA A 108 22.59 -20.00 -4.93
N GLU A 109 21.95 -18.83 -5.02
CA GLU A 109 22.50 -17.56 -4.49
C GLU A 109 22.51 -17.50 -2.96
N THR A 110 21.73 -18.35 -2.28
CA THR A 110 21.64 -18.42 -0.81
C THR A 110 22.55 -19.47 -0.18
N LEU A 111 23.18 -20.33 -0.99
CA LEU A 111 23.98 -21.46 -0.49
C LEU A 111 25.13 -20.97 0.40
N GLY A 112 25.22 -21.53 1.62
CA GLY A 112 26.26 -21.21 2.59
C GLY A 112 26.01 -19.95 3.44
N HIS A 113 24.91 -19.23 3.20
CA HIS A 113 24.57 -17.98 3.90
C HIS A 113 23.15 -17.96 4.48
N ARG A 114 22.52 -19.15 4.58
CA ARG A 114 21.13 -19.28 5.00
C ARG A 114 20.95 -18.96 6.48
N LEU A 115 19.79 -18.40 6.82
CA LEU A 115 19.39 -18.15 8.20
C LEU A 115 18.72 -19.37 8.86
N ASP A 116 18.14 -20.27 8.05
CA ASP A 116 17.46 -21.50 8.50
C ASP A 116 16.36 -21.25 9.57
N ASP A 117 15.68 -20.10 9.50
CA ASP A 117 14.58 -19.69 10.40
C ASP A 117 13.18 -20.16 9.94
N GLY A 118 13.16 -20.99 8.90
CA GLY A 118 11.95 -21.54 8.29
C GLY A 118 11.19 -20.58 7.37
N LEU A 119 11.80 -19.45 6.97
CA LEU A 119 11.28 -18.55 5.93
C LEU A 119 11.99 -18.80 4.58
N PRO A 120 11.34 -18.48 3.45
CA PRO A 120 11.98 -18.51 2.15
C PRO A 120 13.01 -17.39 2.01
N GLU A 121 14.16 -17.71 1.42
CA GLU A 121 15.33 -16.81 1.34
C GLU A 121 15.67 -16.43 -0.11
N SER A 122 14.93 -16.95 -1.10
CA SER A 122 15.03 -16.58 -2.51
C SER A 122 13.68 -16.44 -3.18
N LEU A 123 13.61 -15.78 -4.33
CA LEU A 123 12.38 -15.62 -5.11
C LEU A 123 11.76 -16.97 -5.51
N GLU A 124 12.59 -17.96 -5.90
CA GLU A 124 12.15 -19.34 -6.13
C GLU A 124 11.40 -19.92 -4.92
N GLU A 125 11.96 -19.74 -3.73
CA GLU A 125 11.38 -20.24 -2.49
C GLU A 125 10.11 -19.50 -2.10
N VAL A 126 10.07 -18.18 -2.31
CA VAL A 126 8.88 -17.36 -2.06
C VAL A 126 7.71 -17.82 -2.94
N ILE A 127 7.96 -18.09 -4.23
CA ILE A 127 6.94 -18.57 -5.16
C ILE A 127 6.44 -19.96 -4.74
N GLU A 128 7.35 -20.86 -4.37
CA GLU A 128 7.01 -22.22 -3.94
C GLU A 128 6.23 -22.24 -2.61
N ALA A 129 6.71 -21.50 -1.61
CA ALA A 129 6.14 -21.50 -0.27
C ALA A 129 4.77 -20.83 -0.21
N TYR A 130 4.61 -19.69 -0.88
CA TYR A 130 3.42 -18.86 -0.75
C TYR A 130 2.51 -18.86 -1.98
N GLY A 131 3.01 -19.23 -3.15
CA GLY A 131 2.24 -19.24 -4.39
C GLY A 131 2.02 -17.86 -5.00
N HIS A 132 2.93 -16.90 -4.80
CA HIS A 132 2.78 -15.54 -5.32
C HIS A 132 2.58 -15.51 -6.85
N ARG A 133 1.77 -14.54 -7.29
CA ARG A 133 1.50 -14.21 -8.71
C ARG A 133 1.52 -12.70 -8.97
N HIS A 134 1.74 -11.90 -7.93
CA HIS A 134 1.81 -10.45 -8.00
C HIS A 134 3.18 -10.05 -7.47
N PHE A 135 3.92 -9.25 -8.22
CA PHE A 135 5.28 -8.83 -7.84
C PHE A 135 5.46 -7.32 -8.02
N LYS A 136 6.30 -6.73 -7.18
CA LYS A 136 6.78 -5.35 -7.34
C LYS A 136 8.29 -5.41 -7.54
N LEU A 137 8.80 -4.86 -8.64
CA LEU A 137 10.20 -5.02 -9.02
C LEU A 137 10.90 -3.68 -8.86
N LYS A 138 11.89 -3.63 -7.98
CA LYS A 138 12.71 -2.42 -7.78
C LYS A 138 13.68 -2.25 -8.95
N VAL A 139 13.76 -1.04 -9.47
CA VAL A 139 14.74 -0.62 -10.48
C VAL A 139 15.59 0.53 -9.95
N SER A 140 16.83 0.61 -10.42
CA SER A 140 17.94 1.33 -9.80
C SER A 140 18.27 2.67 -10.45
N GLY A 141 17.68 3.00 -11.61
CA GLY A 141 18.06 4.17 -12.39
C GLY A 141 19.19 3.90 -13.40
N ASP A 142 19.90 2.78 -13.28
CA ASP A 142 20.87 2.29 -14.27
C ASP A 142 20.19 1.30 -15.21
N ALA A 143 19.85 1.77 -16.42
CA ALA A 143 19.13 0.95 -17.39
C ALA A 143 19.89 -0.33 -17.83
N GLY A 144 21.22 -0.38 -17.72
CA GLY A 144 21.99 -1.60 -17.96
C GLY A 144 21.81 -2.62 -16.84
N ALA A 145 22.00 -2.18 -15.59
CA ALA A 145 21.80 -3.01 -14.41
C ALA A 145 20.35 -3.48 -14.29
N ASP A 146 19.39 -2.59 -14.57
CA ASP A 146 17.96 -2.86 -14.52
C ASP A 146 17.55 -3.94 -15.51
N ILE A 147 17.98 -3.85 -16.78
CA ILE A 147 17.68 -4.88 -17.79
C ILE A 147 18.28 -6.23 -17.38
N ASN A 148 19.51 -6.27 -16.88
CA ASN A 148 20.12 -7.51 -16.43
C ASN A 148 19.36 -8.13 -15.24
N ARG A 149 19.00 -7.30 -14.26
CA ARG A 149 18.25 -7.74 -13.08
C ARG A 149 16.86 -8.24 -13.45
N LEU A 150 16.14 -7.49 -14.27
CA LEU A 150 14.81 -7.87 -14.77
C LEU A 150 14.87 -9.16 -15.59
N CYS A 151 15.92 -9.39 -16.39
CA CYS A 151 16.10 -10.66 -17.12
C CYS A 151 16.24 -11.84 -16.15
N GLY A 152 17.01 -11.68 -15.07
CA GLY A 152 17.14 -12.69 -14.03
C GLY A 152 15.79 -12.99 -13.36
N ILE A 153 15.04 -11.94 -13.02
CA ILE A 153 13.71 -12.07 -12.42
C ILE A 153 12.75 -12.78 -13.38
N ALA A 154 12.70 -12.36 -14.64
CA ALA A 154 11.85 -12.97 -15.67
C ALA A 154 12.15 -14.46 -15.85
N ALA A 155 13.43 -14.86 -15.85
CA ALA A 155 13.81 -16.27 -15.92
C ALA A 155 13.25 -17.10 -14.75
N VAL A 156 13.05 -16.49 -13.58
CA VAL A 156 12.38 -17.13 -12.45
C VAL A 156 10.86 -17.15 -12.63
N LEU A 157 10.25 -15.99 -12.91
CA LEU A 157 8.80 -15.83 -12.99
C LEU A 157 8.18 -16.60 -14.16
N ASP A 158 8.88 -16.71 -15.29
CA ASP A 158 8.37 -17.38 -16.48
C ASP A 158 8.19 -18.89 -16.32
N ARG A 159 8.78 -19.48 -15.27
CA ARG A 159 8.53 -20.87 -14.88
C ARG A 159 7.16 -21.09 -14.24
N ILE A 160 6.48 -20.02 -13.83
CA ILE A 160 5.09 -20.07 -13.38
C ILE A 160 4.20 -20.29 -14.61
N SER A 161 3.44 -21.38 -14.63
CA SER A 161 2.52 -21.71 -15.74
C SER A 161 1.36 -20.74 -15.85
N ASP A 162 0.84 -20.27 -14.72
CA ASP A 162 -0.28 -19.34 -14.66
C ASP A 162 0.15 -17.89 -14.95
N PRO A 163 -0.77 -17.01 -15.36
CA PRO A 163 -0.48 -15.57 -15.45
C PRO A 163 0.05 -15.00 -14.13
N TYR A 164 1.01 -14.10 -14.24
CA TYR A 164 1.47 -13.26 -13.15
C TYR A 164 1.35 -11.79 -13.58
N VAL A 165 1.40 -10.87 -12.62
CA VAL A 165 1.43 -9.44 -12.87
C VAL A 165 2.56 -8.77 -12.09
N VAL A 166 3.10 -7.69 -12.63
CA VAL A 166 4.20 -6.94 -12.02
C VAL A 166 3.90 -5.44 -11.97
N THR A 167 4.46 -4.76 -10.97
CA THR A 167 4.66 -3.31 -10.99
C THR A 167 6.15 -3.03 -10.99
N LEU A 168 6.58 -1.94 -11.61
CA LEU A 168 7.97 -1.47 -11.50
C LEU A 168 8.00 -0.29 -10.55
N ASP A 169 9.02 -0.23 -9.71
CA ASP A 169 9.19 0.88 -8.78
C ASP A 169 10.60 1.44 -8.88
N GLY A 170 10.68 2.68 -9.36
CA GLY A 170 11.92 3.41 -9.50
C GLY A 170 12.36 4.13 -8.25
N ASN A 171 11.54 4.23 -7.21
CA ASN A 171 11.89 4.71 -5.87
C ASN A 171 12.76 5.97 -5.89
N GLU A 172 12.35 6.97 -6.70
CA GLU A 172 13.04 8.24 -6.93
C GLU A 172 14.43 8.17 -7.60
N GLN A 173 14.83 7.04 -8.18
CA GLN A 173 16.19 6.84 -8.72
C GLN A 173 16.45 7.52 -10.07
N TYR A 174 15.42 7.71 -10.92
CA TYR A 174 15.63 8.30 -12.24
C TYR A 174 15.70 9.83 -12.16
N GLN A 175 16.73 10.40 -12.79
CA GLN A 175 16.92 11.83 -12.81
C GLN A 175 15.91 12.54 -13.73
N THR A 176 15.40 11.87 -14.77
CA THR A 176 14.47 12.44 -15.76
C THR A 176 13.41 11.43 -16.22
N VAL A 177 12.28 11.93 -16.72
CA VAL A 177 11.23 11.09 -17.34
C VAL A 177 11.76 10.34 -18.57
N GLU A 178 12.64 10.97 -19.35
CA GLU A 178 13.24 10.36 -20.55
C GLU A 178 14.08 9.12 -20.21
N ALA A 179 14.74 9.10 -19.04
CA ALA A 179 15.50 7.94 -18.59
C ALA A 179 14.57 6.75 -18.27
N ALA A 180 13.42 7.01 -17.64
CA ALA A 180 12.40 5.99 -17.40
C ALA A 180 11.76 5.49 -18.71
N VAL A 181 11.50 6.40 -19.67
CA VAL A 181 11.04 6.04 -21.03
C VAL A 181 12.07 5.16 -21.75
N ALA A 182 13.36 5.49 -21.62
CA ALA A 182 14.44 4.71 -22.22
C ALA A 182 14.51 3.29 -21.63
N LEU A 183 14.35 3.13 -20.32
CA LEU A 183 14.24 1.80 -19.71
C LEU A 183 13.05 1.04 -20.29
N TRP A 184 11.85 1.63 -20.29
CA TRP A 184 10.64 0.95 -20.78
C TRP A 184 10.77 0.47 -22.22
N ARG A 185 11.34 1.30 -23.10
CA ARG A 185 11.61 0.91 -24.50
C ARG A 185 12.60 -0.24 -24.60
N ARG A 186 13.71 -0.18 -23.85
CA ARG A 186 14.70 -1.27 -23.81
C ARG A 186 14.11 -2.58 -23.29
N MET A 187 13.19 -2.52 -22.32
CA MET A 187 12.46 -3.70 -21.87
C MET A 187 11.62 -4.30 -23.00
N GLY A 188 10.96 -3.46 -23.81
CA GLY A 188 10.18 -3.92 -24.97
C GLY A 188 11.03 -4.49 -26.12
N GLU A 189 12.30 -4.11 -26.21
CA GLU A 189 13.25 -4.61 -27.22
C GLU A 189 13.94 -5.91 -26.80
N GLU A 190 13.95 -6.26 -25.50
CA GLU A 190 14.59 -7.47 -24.97
C GLU A 190 13.61 -8.67 -24.99
N PRO A 191 13.83 -9.69 -25.85
CA PRO A 191 12.88 -10.80 -26.00
C PRO A 191 12.67 -11.59 -24.70
N ARG A 192 13.67 -11.68 -23.83
CA ARG A 192 13.54 -12.37 -22.52
C ARG A 192 12.59 -11.66 -21.56
N LEU A 193 12.25 -10.39 -21.82
CA LEU A 193 11.33 -9.61 -21.01
C LEU A 193 9.93 -9.52 -21.61
N ALA A 194 9.66 -10.15 -22.76
CA ALA A 194 8.38 -10.00 -23.47
C ALA A 194 7.16 -10.31 -22.58
N ARG A 195 7.20 -11.42 -21.83
CA ARG A 195 6.12 -11.78 -20.89
C ARG A 195 6.03 -10.80 -19.72
N LEU A 196 7.16 -10.38 -19.18
CA LEU A 196 7.23 -9.42 -18.06
C LEU A 196 6.66 -8.05 -18.43
N VAL A 197 7.01 -7.53 -19.61
CA VAL A 197 6.45 -6.27 -20.17
C VAL A 197 4.94 -6.40 -20.34
N ALA A 198 4.45 -7.48 -20.96
CA ALA A 198 3.03 -7.74 -21.12
C ALA A 198 2.27 -7.90 -19.79
N SER A 199 2.98 -8.27 -18.72
CA SER A 199 2.45 -8.47 -17.38
C SER A 199 2.56 -7.23 -16.49
N THR A 200 3.16 -6.14 -16.97
CA THR A 200 3.38 -4.93 -16.17
C THR A 200 2.10 -4.09 -16.11
N LEU A 201 1.62 -3.82 -14.89
CA LEU A 201 0.41 -3.03 -14.66
C LEU A 201 0.68 -1.52 -14.75
N HIS A 202 1.76 -1.08 -14.09
CA HIS A 202 2.12 0.32 -13.97
C HIS A 202 3.55 0.49 -13.45
N ILE A 203 4.05 1.73 -13.54
CA ILE A 203 5.31 2.18 -12.95
C ILE A 203 5.01 3.14 -11.79
N GLU A 204 5.62 2.88 -10.64
CA GLU A 204 5.52 3.65 -9.41
C GLU A 204 6.64 4.70 -9.38
N GLN A 205 6.23 5.97 -9.22
CA GLN A 205 7.02 7.21 -9.15
C GLN A 205 8.52 7.05 -9.51
N PRO A 206 8.85 6.97 -10.81
CA PRO A 206 10.22 6.65 -11.22
C PRO A 206 11.20 7.81 -11.00
N ILE A 207 10.69 9.05 -11.00
CA ILE A 207 11.52 10.26 -10.90
C ILE A 207 11.56 10.82 -9.47
N THR A 208 12.59 11.63 -9.20
CA THR A 208 12.76 12.26 -7.89
C THR A 208 11.54 13.09 -7.46
N ARG A 209 11.19 13.08 -6.17
CA ARG A 209 10.04 13.85 -5.64
C ARG A 209 10.08 15.34 -5.99
N ALA A 210 11.29 15.92 -6.10
CA ALA A 210 11.48 17.32 -6.44
C ALA A 210 10.96 17.64 -7.84
N ARG A 211 10.98 16.65 -8.74
CA ARG A 211 10.50 16.77 -10.13
C ARG A 211 9.10 16.19 -10.33
N ALA A 212 8.73 15.18 -9.55
CA ALA A 212 7.49 14.40 -9.71
C ALA A 212 6.21 15.26 -9.82
N LEU A 213 6.16 16.41 -9.13
CA LEU A 213 5.04 17.36 -9.18
C LEU A 213 5.37 18.70 -9.86
N SER A 214 6.53 18.82 -10.52
CA SER A 214 6.94 20.04 -11.23
C SER A 214 6.95 19.87 -12.76
N GLU A 215 6.92 18.64 -13.27
CA GLU A 215 6.99 18.37 -14.70
C GLU A 215 6.03 17.26 -15.14
N PRO A 216 5.59 17.27 -16.41
CA PRO A 216 4.68 16.25 -16.92
C PRO A 216 5.40 14.91 -17.16
N VAL A 217 4.70 13.82 -16.85
CA VAL A 217 5.12 12.44 -17.13
C VAL A 217 4.43 11.86 -18.38
N HIS A 218 3.77 12.69 -19.20
CA HIS A 218 2.98 12.25 -20.36
C HIS A 218 3.71 11.27 -21.27
N ALA A 219 4.98 11.55 -21.59
CA ALA A 219 5.78 10.69 -22.46
C ALA A 219 5.92 9.24 -21.95
N LEU A 220 5.93 9.04 -20.62
CA LEU A 220 5.91 7.72 -20.01
C LEU A 220 4.49 7.19 -19.83
N ALA A 221 3.57 8.04 -19.37
CA ALA A 221 2.18 7.70 -19.11
C ALA A 221 1.39 7.26 -20.36
N ASP A 222 1.84 7.68 -21.55
CA ASP A 222 1.30 7.23 -22.85
C ASP A 222 1.75 5.81 -23.23
N LEU A 223 2.83 5.30 -22.60
CA LEU A 223 3.38 3.97 -22.85
C LEU A 223 2.92 2.95 -21.79
N VAL A 224 2.85 3.38 -20.54
CA VAL A 224 2.49 2.55 -19.38
C VAL A 224 1.91 3.45 -18.28
N PRO A 225 0.85 3.03 -17.55
CA PRO A 225 0.30 3.85 -16.48
C PRO A 225 1.35 4.19 -15.42
N VAL A 226 1.31 5.44 -14.92
CA VAL A 226 2.24 5.93 -13.89
C VAL A 226 1.47 6.29 -12.63
N GLU A 227 1.99 5.83 -11.50
CA GLU A 227 1.48 6.09 -10.15
C GLU A 227 2.35 7.13 -9.43
N VAL A 228 1.71 8.09 -8.74
CA VAL A 228 2.38 8.99 -7.81
C VAL A 228 2.42 8.34 -6.43
N ASP A 229 3.57 8.41 -5.76
CA ASP A 229 3.76 7.79 -4.45
C ASP A 229 4.48 8.71 -3.44
N GLU A 230 5.81 8.79 -3.41
CA GLU A 230 6.54 9.50 -2.33
C GLU A 230 6.21 10.99 -2.23
N SER A 231 5.68 11.58 -3.31
CA SER A 231 5.18 12.96 -3.31
C SER A 231 3.77 13.14 -2.71
N ASP A 232 3.03 12.07 -2.38
CA ASP A 232 1.67 12.13 -1.80
C ASP A 232 1.68 12.51 -0.31
N CYS A 233 1.82 13.80 -0.04
CA CYS A 233 1.87 14.38 1.31
C CYS A 233 0.59 15.14 1.74
N ASP A 234 -0.31 15.46 0.82
CA ASP A 234 -1.52 16.25 1.10
C ASP A 234 -2.69 15.91 0.14
N ILE A 235 -3.86 16.51 0.40
CA ILE A 235 -5.09 16.22 -0.34
C ILE A 235 -5.10 16.75 -1.78
N ASP A 236 -4.23 17.68 -2.15
CA ASP A 236 -4.17 18.31 -3.48
C ASP A 236 -3.16 17.61 -4.41
N VAL A 237 -2.31 16.72 -3.88
CA VAL A 237 -1.30 16.01 -4.67
C VAL A 237 -1.93 15.22 -5.82
N PHE A 238 -2.96 14.40 -5.57
CA PHE A 238 -3.51 13.55 -6.63
C PHE A 238 -4.18 14.35 -7.77
N PRO A 239 -4.98 15.40 -7.52
CA PRO A 239 -5.44 16.31 -8.56
C PRO A 239 -4.30 16.96 -9.37
N ARG A 240 -3.22 17.40 -8.70
CA ARG A 240 -2.04 17.97 -9.37
C ARG A 240 -1.31 16.92 -10.23
N ALA A 241 -1.12 15.72 -9.70
CA ALA A 241 -0.49 14.61 -10.40
C ALA A 241 -1.31 14.21 -11.65
N ARG A 242 -2.65 14.18 -11.54
CA ARG A 242 -3.53 13.94 -12.69
C ARG A 242 -3.24 14.92 -13.85
N ALA A 243 -3.07 16.20 -13.54
CA ALA A 243 -2.76 17.23 -14.54
C ALA A 243 -1.40 17.01 -15.23
N LEU A 244 -0.45 16.39 -14.52
CA LEU A 244 0.89 16.07 -15.03
C LEU A 244 0.97 14.73 -15.77
N GLY A 245 -0.13 13.97 -15.85
CA GLY A 245 -0.18 12.71 -16.61
C GLY A 245 -0.24 11.45 -15.75
N TYR A 246 -0.10 11.56 -14.43
CA TYR A 246 -0.27 10.40 -13.55
C TYR A 246 -1.71 9.86 -13.62
N ARG A 247 -1.84 8.57 -13.37
CA ARG A 247 -3.10 7.81 -13.44
C ARG A 247 -3.39 7.06 -12.14
N GLY A 248 -2.35 6.75 -11.35
CA GLY A 248 -2.46 6.07 -10.07
C GLY A 248 -2.02 6.93 -8.88
N VAL A 249 -2.49 6.58 -7.69
CA VAL A 249 -1.98 7.04 -6.39
C VAL A 249 -1.98 5.90 -5.38
N SER A 250 -0.96 5.86 -4.52
CA SER A 250 -0.80 4.78 -3.54
C SER A 250 -1.52 5.09 -2.22
N ALA A 251 -2.29 4.13 -1.71
CA ALA A 251 -2.84 4.18 -0.36
C ALA A 251 -1.87 3.54 0.64
N LYS A 252 -1.52 4.29 1.69
CA LYS A 252 -0.70 3.78 2.80
C LYS A 252 -1.29 4.22 4.13
N SER A 253 -1.28 3.35 5.12
CA SER A 253 -1.84 3.65 6.45
C SER A 253 -1.16 4.84 7.12
N CYS A 254 0.14 5.00 6.87
CA CYS A 254 0.97 6.11 7.34
C CYS A 254 0.70 7.45 6.61
N LYS A 255 -0.03 7.43 5.49
CA LYS A 255 -0.37 8.63 4.71
C LYS A 255 -1.71 9.22 5.12
N GLY A 256 -2.61 8.40 5.65
CA GLY A 256 -3.88 8.84 6.22
C GLY A 256 -5.09 8.19 5.56
N ILE A 257 -5.96 7.62 6.39
CA ILE A 257 -7.15 6.88 5.96
C ILE A 257 -8.18 7.78 5.26
N TYR A 258 -8.40 8.99 5.76
CA TYR A 258 -9.38 9.91 5.15
C TYR A 258 -8.93 10.39 3.77
N ARG A 259 -7.63 10.68 3.59
CA ARG A 259 -7.06 11.01 2.28
C ARG A 259 -7.22 9.85 1.31
N ALA A 260 -6.94 8.63 1.75
CA ALA A 260 -7.11 7.43 0.92
C ALA A 260 -8.57 7.22 0.48
N LEU A 261 -9.55 7.41 1.36
CA LEU A 261 -10.98 7.33 1.01
C LEU A 261 -11.42 8.42 0.03
N LEU A 262 -10.93 9.65 0.19
CA LEU A 262 -11.20 10.75 -0.75
C LEU A 262 -10.54 10.51 -2.11
N ASN A 263 -9.30 10.00 -2.15
CA ASN A 263 -8.66 9.57 -3.39
C ASN A 263 -9.42 8.40 -4.05
N ARG A 264 -10.02 7.51 -3.26
CA ARG A 264 -10.88 6.44 -3.78
C ARG A 264 -12.17 6.97 -4.40
N ALA A 265 -12.76 8.01 -3.82
CA ALA A 265 -13.88 8.75 -4.40
C ALA A 265 -13.47 9.45 -5.70
N ARG A 266 -12.29 10.10 -5.75
CA ARG A 266 -11.74 10.70 -6.98
C ARG A 266 -11.59 9.68 -8.11
N VAL A 267 -11.01 8.53 -7.83
CA VAL A 267 -10.88 7.45 -8.82
C VAL A 267 -12.26 7.02 -9.35
N ALA A 268 -13.26 6.88 -8.48
CA ALA A 268 -14.62 6.56 -8.92
C ALA A 268 -15.22 7.65 -9.80
N HIS A 269 -15.12 8.91 -9.35
CA HIS A 269 -15.67 10.07 -10.02
C HIS A 269 -15.06 10.27 -11.40
N TRP A 270 -13.73 10.37 -11.48
CA TRP A 270 -13.03 10.62 -12.75
C TRP A 270 -13.19 9.47 -13.73
N ASN A 271 -13.24 8.22 -13.28
CA ASN A 271 -13.53 7.10 -14.17
C ASN A 271 -14.99 7.10 -14.66
N ALA A 272 -15.94 7.61 -13.87
CA ALA A 272 -17.31 7.82 -14.35
C ALA A 272 -17.37 8.93 -15.42
N GLU A 273 -16.63 10.03 -15.23
CA GLU A 273 -16.50 11.09 -16.23
C GLU A 273 -15.89 10.59 -17.55
N GLU A 274 -14.82 9.80 -17.48
CA GLU A 274 -14.18 9.21 -18.67
C GLU A 274 -15.17 8.31 -19.44
N ARG A 275 -15.91 7.45 -18.72
CA ARG A 275 -16.94 6.58 -19.32
C ARG A 275 -18.10 7.37 -19.93
N ALA A 276 -18.57 8.41 -19.25
CA ALA A 276 -19.60 9.30 -19.78
C ALA A 276 -19.14 10.02 -21.06
N ALA A 277 -17.84 10.26 -21.19
CA ALA A 277 -17.21 10.83 -22.38
C ALA A 277 -16.75 9.77 -23.41
N GLY A 278 -17.19 8.51 -23.28
CA GLY A 278 -16.92 7.43 -24.23
C GLY A 278 -15.51 6.86 -24.18
N ARG A 279 -14.77 7.06 -23.07
CA ARG A 279 -13.43 6.51 -22.85
C ARG A 279 -13.45 5.46 -21.74
N ASP A 280 -12.47 4.57 -21.74
CA ASP A 280 -12.29 3.64 -20.62
C ASP A 280 -11.80 4.37 -19.36
N GLY A 281 -12.24 3.89 -18.21
CA GLY A 281 -11.71 4.38 -16.93
C GLY A 281 -10.23 4.01 -16.79
N ARG A 282 -9.38 5.01 -16.61
CA ARG A 282 -7.91 4.88 -16.58
C ARG A 282 -7.27 5.22 -15.23
N PHE A 283 -8.05 5.71 -14.26
CA PHE A 283 -7.54 6.07 -12.95
C PHE A 283 -7.62 4.88 -11.99
N PHE A 284 -6.61 4.73 -11.14
CA PHE A 284 -6.53 3.59 -10.22
C PHE A 284 -5.90 3.98 -8.88
N MET A 285 -5.98 3.06 -7.92
CA MET A 285 -5.21 3.12 -6.68
C MET A 285 -4.39 1.84 -6.54
N SER A 286 -3.21 1.97 -5.96
CA SER A 286 -2.41 0.87 -5.42
C SER A 286 -2.43 0.95 -3.89
N ALA A 287 -1.83 -0.02 -3.22
CA ALA A 287 -1.62 0.04 -1.78
C ALA A 287 -0.30 -0.62 -1.40
N GLU A 288 0.31 -0.13 -0.31
CA GLU A 288 1.60 -0.61 0.17
C GLU A 288 1.71 -0.54 1.70
N ASP A 289 2.42 -1.51 2.29
CA ASP A 289 2.51 -1.68 3.74
C ASP A 289 3.79 -1.14 4.39
N LEU A 290 4.76 -0.64 3.62
CA LEU A 290 6.05 -0.14 4.14
C LEU A 290 6.76 -1.11 5.12
N THR A 291 6.68 -2.42 4.90
CA THR A 291 7.31 -3.43 5.76
C THR A 291 6.72 -3.50 7.17
N THR A 292 5.40 -3.35 7.29
CA THR A 292 4.69 -3.51 8.58
C THR A 292 4.99 -4.86 9.27
N GLN A 293 5.19 -4.81 10.59
CA GLN A 293 5.27 -6.01 11.43
C GLN A 293 3.88 -6.64 11.65
N ALA A 294 3.81 -7.97 11.72
CA ALA A 294 2.58 -8.70 12.03
C ALA A 294 1.95 -8.26 13.36
N GLY A 295 0.62 -8.22 13.41
CA GLY A 295 -0.16 -7.65 14.52
C GLY A 295 -0.96 -6.43 14.06
N VAL A 296 -1.05 -5.42 14.93
CA VAL A 296 -1.86 -4.20 14.73
C VAL A 296 -1.60 -3.54 13.38
N ALA A 297 -0.33 -3.34 13.01
CA ALA A 297 0.04 -2.62 11.80
C ALA A 297 -0.45 -3.35 10.54
N VAL A 298 -0.25 -4.67 10.46
CA VAL A 298 -0.74 -5.49 9.33
C VAL A 298 -2.26 -5.48 9.23
N GLN A 299 -2.97 -5.61 10.37
CA GLN A 299 -4.43 -5.65 10.39
C GLN A 299 -5.05 -4.34 9.90
N GLN A 300 -4.56 -3.21 10.42
CA GLN A 300 -5.06 -1.88 10.05
C GLN A 300 -4.72 -1.55 8.59
N ASP A 301 -3.55 -1.97 8.12
CA ASP A 301 -3.13 -1.73 6.75
C ASP A 301 -3.92 -2.55 5.72
N LEU A 302 -4.19 -3.82 6.00
CA LEU A 302 -5.08 -4.64 5.17
C LEU A 302 -6.52 -4.10 5.20
N ALA A 303 -6.97 -3.58 6.33
CA ALA A 303 -8.28 -2.93 6.43
C ALA A 303 -8.36 -1.68 5.54
N LEU A 304 -7.31 -0.86 5.49
CA LEU A 304 -7.25 0.27 4.57
C LEU A 304 -7.24 -0.20 3.11
N ALA A 305 -6.35 -1.13 2.76
CA ALA A 305 -6.20 -1.63 1.40
C ALA A 305 -7.53 -2.16 0.85
N THR A 306 -8.26 -2.94 1.66
CA THR A 306 -9.56 -3.43 1.22
C THR A 306 -10.66 -2.36 1.24
N LEU A 307 -10.62 -1.36 2.13
CA LEU A 307 -11.57 -0.23 2.11
C LEU A 307 -11.43 0.59 0.83
N VAL A 308 -10.20 0.78 0.34
CA VAL A 308 -9.98 1.45 -0.94
C VAL A 308 -10.25 0.55 -2.15
N GLY A 309 -10.60 -0.71 -1.93
CA GLY A 309 -11.03 -1.65 -2.96
C GLY A 309 -9.91 -2.16 -3.87
N VAL A 310 -8.64 -2.12 -3.41
CA VAL A 310 -7.55 -2.75 -4.16
C VAL A 310 -7.62 -4.28 -4.03
N ARG A 311 -7.20 -4.98 -5.09
CA ARG A 311 -7.21 -6.46 -5.15
C ARG A 311 -5.85 -7.09 -4.85
N HIS A 312 -4.80 -6.28 -4.87
CA HIS A 312 -3.47 -6.65 -4.44
C HIS A 312 -2.83 -5.48 -3.67
N VAL A 313 -1.95 -5.82 -2.74
CA VAL A 313 -1.23 -4.86 -1.90
C VAL A 313 0.23 -5.26 -1.83
N GLU A 314 1.16 -4.30 -1.97
CA GLU A 314 2.56 -4.58 -1.67
C GLU A 314 2.70 -4.95 -0.20
N ARG A 315 3.34 -6.10 0.07
CA ARG A 315 3.79 -6.41 1.43
C ARG A 315 5.17 -7.05 1.43
N ASN A 316 6.04 -6.55 2.31
CA ASN A 316 7.38 -7.13 2.50
C ASN A 316 7.69 -7.48 3.96
N GLY A 317 6.88 -7.00 4.91
CA GLY A 317 7.11 -7.21 6.33
C GLY A 317 7.25 -8.69 6.71
N HIS A 318 6.44 -9.56 6.10
CA HIS A 318 6.49 -11.01 6.32
C HIS A 318 7.74 -11.71 5.76
N HIS A 319 8.53 -11.02 4.93
CA HIS A 319 9.79 -11.54 4.40
C HIS A 319 10.99 -11.09 5.25
N TYR A 320 10.97 -9.83 5.74
CA TYR A 320 12.09 -9.27 6.52
C TYR A 320 11.89 -9.36 8.03
N VAL A 321 10.69 -9.69 8.50
CA VAL A 321 10.35 -9.80 9.92
C VAL A 321 9.71 -11.16 10.19
N ASP A 322 10.25 -11.88 11.19
CA ASP A 322 9.77 -13.19 11.63
C ASP A 322 8.40 -13.08 12.36
N GLY A 323 7.34 -12.81 11.60
CA GLY A 323 5.97 -12.69 12.09
C GLY A 323 5.85 -11.74 13.28
N MET A 324 5.28 -12.23 14.37
CA MET A 324 5.11 -11.49 15.62
C MET A 324 6.33 -11.60 16.56
N ALA A 325 7.55 -11.76 16.02
CA ALA A 325 8.77 -11.74 16.82
C ALA A 325 8.85 -10.49 17.69
N GLY A 326 8.99 -10.68 19.00
CA GLY A 326 9.01 -9.58 19.99
C GLY A 326 7.71 -9.43 20.79
N ALA A 327 6.58 -9.98 20.31
CA ALA A 327 5.35 -10.07 21.10
C ALA A 327 5.37 -11.28 22.05
N SER A 328 4.71 -11.15 23.20
CA SER A 328 4.56 -12.25 24.16
C SER A 328 3.80 -13.45 23.55
N GLU A 329 4.00 -14.65 24.10
CA GLU A 329 3.26 -15.83 23.62
C GLU A 329 1.75 -15.67 23.79
N GLU A 330 1.34 -15.00 24.86
CA GLU A 330 -0.06 -14.68 25.13
C GLU A 330 -0.63 -13.72 24.08
N GLU A 331 0.08 -12.65 23.74
CA GLU A 331 -0.34 -11.73 22.67
C GLU A 331 -0.47 -12.46 21.33
N GLN A 332 0.53 -13.28 20.97
CA GLN A 332 0.49 -14.09 19.75
C GLN A 332 -0.72 -15.04 19.74
N ALA A 333 -1.02 -15.70 20.86
CA ALA A 333 -2.17 -16.59 20.97
C ALA A 333 -3.51 -15.84 20.81
N ARG A 334 -3.64 -14.67 21.44
CA ARG A 334 -4.84 -13.82 21.33
C ARG A 334 -5.03 -13.29 19.91
N VAL A 335 -3.97 -12.84 19.23
CA VAL A 335 -4.04 -12.39 17.83
C VAL A 335 -4.43 -13.54 16.90
N LEU A 336 -3.84 -14.73 17.07
CA LEU A 336 -4.20 -15.91 16.27
C LEU A 336 -5.66 -16.32 16.49
N ALA A 337 -6.16 -16.26 17.73
CA ALA A 337 -7.55 -16.57 18.04
C ALA A 337 -8.53 -15.55 17.45
N ALA A 338 -8.16 -14.27 17.43
CA ALA A 338 -8.98 -13.20 16.86
C ALA A 338 -9.01 -13.23 15.31
N HIS A 339 -7.92 -13.65 14.68
CA HIS A 339 -7.75 -13.63 13.23
C HIS A 339 -7.19 -14.96 12.69
N PRO A 340 -7.92 -16.08 12.85
CA PRO A 340 -7.43 -17.43 12.53
C PRO A 340 -7.30 -17.70 11.02
N ASP A 341 -7.95 -16.89 10.20
CA ASP A 341 -7.84 -16.93 8.73
C ASP A 341 -6.61 -16.17 8.22
N LEU A 342 -6.27 -15.05 8.87
CA LEU A 342 -5.16 -14.17 8.50
C LEU A 342 -3.79 -14.69 8.99
N TYR A 343 -3.74 -15.32 10.16
CA TYR A 343 -2.48 -15.78 10.76
C TYR A 343 -2.41 -17.30 10.90
N ALA A 344 -1.20 -17.83 10.99
CA ALA A 344 -0.93 -19.22 11.31
C ALA A 344 0.28 -19.32 12.25
N ARG A 345 0.31 -20.38 13.07
CA ARG A 345 1.51 -20.71 13.84
C ARG A 345 2.45 -21.55 12.98
N SER A 346 3.70 -21.10 12.83
CA SER A 346 4.75 -21.75 12.05
C SER A 346 6.08 -21.53 12.76
N HIS A 347 6.88 -22.59 12.91
CA HIS A 347 8.20 -22.54 13.55
C HIS A 347 8.22 -21.79 14.90
N GLY A 348 7.20 -22.04 15.73
CA GLY A 348 7.08 -21.43 17.07
C GLY A 348 6.51 -20.01 17.10
N ARG A 349 6.31 -19.36 15.95
CA ARG A 349 5.81 -17.97 15.85
C ARG A 349 4.46 -17.90 15.17
N VAL A 350 3.68 -16.87 15.52
CA VAL A 350 2.50 -16.47 14.74
C VAL A 350 2.96 -15.58 13.59
N ARG A 351 2.68 -16.02 12.36
CA ARG A 351 3.09 -15.40 11.09
C ARG A 351 1.88 -15.14 10.21
N LEU A 352 1.98 -14.16 9.31
CA LEU A 352 0.98 -13.92 8.27
C LEU A 352 0.81 -15.17 7.41
N ALA A 353 -0.43 -15.61 7.18
CA ALA A 353 -0.72 -16.82 6.45
C ALA A 353 -1.03 -16.52 4.98
N ILE A 354 -0.02 -16.58 4.12
CA ILE A 354 -0.16 -16.42 2.67
C ILE A 354 -0.36 -17.78 2.02
N ARG A 355 -1.43 -17.94 1.24
CA ARG A 355 -1.79 -19.18 0.54
C ARG A 355 -2.22 -18.85 -0.88
N GLY A 356 -1.59 -19.46 -1.88
CA GLY A 356 -1.87 -19.16 -3.29
C GLY A 356 -1.67 -17.68 -3.64
N GLY A 357 -0.68 -17.05 -3.00
CA GLY A 357 -0.33 -15.64 -3.17
C GLY A 357 -1.31 -14.65 -2.53
N ALA A 358 -2.30 -15.12 -1.76
CA ALA A 358 -3.31 -14.29 -1.14
C ALA A 358 -3.38 -14.49 0.39
N VAL A 359 -3.92 -13.50 1.08
CA VAL A 359 -4.29 -13.58 2.50
C VAL A 359 -5.82 -13.52 2.63
N ALA A 360 -6.36 -14.29 3.56
CA ALA A 360 -7.77 -14.23 3.92
C ALA A 360 -8.00 -13.08 4.92
N LEU A 361 -9.07 -12.31 4.70
CA LEU A 361 -9.38 -11.08 5.42
C LEU A 361 -10.75 -11.11 6.11
N GLY A 362 -11.41 -12.28 6.13
CA GLY A 362 -12.78 -12.42 6.63
C GLY A 362 -12.93 -11.98 8.08
N SER A 363 -11.94 -12.27 8.94
CA SER A 363 -11.96 -11.85 10.34
C SER A 363 -11.82 -10.34 10.55
N LEU A 364 -11.20 -9.60 9.61
CA LEU A 364 -10.96 -8.16 9.78
C LEU A 364 -12.27 -7.38 9.91
N ALA A 365 -13.28 -7.76 9.14
CA ALA A 365 -14.59 -7.12 9.15
C ALA A 365 -15.53 -7.65 10.26
N ALA A 366 -15.10 -8.65 11.02
CA ALA A 366 -15.90 -9.27 12.08
C ALA A 366 -15.62 -8.71 13.48
N VAL A 367 -14.49 -8.05 13.68
CA VAL A 367 -14.08 -7.52 15.00
C VAL A 367 -14.39 -6.03 15.14
N PRO A 368 -14.83 -5.57 16.33
CA PRO A 368 -14.95 -4.14 16.61
C PRO A 368 -13.60 -3.41 16.53
N GLY A 369 -13.64 -2.13 16.17
CA GLY A 369 -12.43 -1.32 15.99
C GLY A 369 -11.95 -1.27 14.54
N LEU A 370 -10.73 -0.79 14.34
CA LEU A 370 -10.05 -0.77 13.04
C LEU A 370 -9.36 -2.13 12.83
N ALA A 371 -10.16 -3.19 12.73
CA ALA A 371 -9.74 -4.55 12.42
C ALA A 371 -8.76 -5.21 13.43
N VAL A 372 -8.60 -4.62 14.63
CA VAL A 372 -7.73 -5.15 15.70
C VAL A 372 -8.55 -5.89 16.75
N GLY A 373 -8.57 -7.22 16.66
CA GLY A 373 -9.36 -8.06 17.57
C GLY A 373 -8.68 -8.37 18.92
N ALA A 374 -7.36 -8.20 19.02
CA ALA A 374 -6.62 -8.39 20.26
C ALA A 374 -5.69 -7.19 20.53
N MET A 375 -5.79 -6.62 21.73
CA MET A 375 -4.91 -5.51 22.13
C MET A 375 -3.50 -6.01 22.44
N PRO A 376 -2.45 -5.20 22.17
CA PRO A 376 -1.09 -5.52 22.57
C PRO A 376 -0.97 -5.83 24.07
N ASP A 377 -0.01 -6.68 24.43
CA ASP A 377 0.36 -6.92 25.81
C ASP A 377 1.27 -5.80 26.31
N TRP A 378 0.64 -4.74 26.83
CA TRP A 378 1.31 -3.54 27.34
C TRP A 378 2.34 -3.83 28.44
N ALA A 379 2.14 -4.90 29.22
CA ALA A 379 3.08 -5.27 30.29
C ALA A 379 4.39 -5.86 29.74
N SER A 380 4.35 -6.41 28.52
CA SER A 380 5.52 -6.94 27.82
C SER A 380 6.30 -5.89 27.00
N MET A 381 5.75 -4.68 26.86
CA MET A 381 6.38 -3.63 26.06
C MET A 381 7.66 -3.10 26.71
N ARG A 382 8.63 -2.80 25.85
CA ARG A 382 9.90 -2.18 26.26
C ARG A 382 9.86 -0.69 25.91
N PRO A 383 10.42 0.19 26.76
CA PRO A 383 10.62 1.58 26.39
C PRO A 383 11.39 1.68 25.08
N MET A 384 10.96 2.58 24.19
CA MET A 384 11.73 2.89 22.98
C MET A 384 13.09 3.45 23.41
N PRO A 385 14.22 2.96 22.85
CA PRO A 385 15.52 3.56 23.10
C PRO A 385 15.46 5.06 22.77
N MET A 386 15.96 5.90 23.67
CA MET A 386 16.06 7.35 23.44
C MET A 386 17.10 7.70 22.40
#